data_AF-A0A7J6IHU9-F1
#
_entry.id   AF-A0A7J6IHU9-F1
#
_cell.length_a   1.000
_cell.length_b   1.000
_cell.length_c   1.000
_cell.angle_alpha   90.00
_cell.angle_beta   90.00
_cell.angle_gamma   90.00
#
_symmetry.space_group_name_H-M   'P 1'
#
loop_
_entity.id
_entity.type
_entity.pdbx_description
1 polymer ?
#
loop_
_entity_poly.entity_id
_entity_poly.type
_entity_poly.pdbx_seq_one_letter_code
_entity_poly.pdbx_strand_id
1 'polypeptide(L)'
;MEILPGLTWASCTAISIVILYTAWACIYNVFIHPLARYPGPLLARISPVYSIWGLFRGRWPFDVHQLHLKYGPIVRIMPNELSFTEPQAWKDIYGHRQGHPQFHKDLRYLTLTYAGKADTGRVR
;
A
#
# COMPACT_ATOMS: atom_id res chain seq x y z
N MET A 1 -25.84 -26.99 32.22
CA MET A 1 -24.67 -26.12 31.98
C MET A 1 -25.18 -24.70 31.89
N GLU A 2 -25.33 -24.02 33.03
CA GLU A 2 -25.78 -22.63 33.05
C GLU A 2 -24.56 -21.74 32.87
N ILE A 3 -24.47 -21.12 31.71
CA ILE A 3 -23.41 -20.18 31.37
C ILE A 3 -23.66 -18.95 32.24
N LEU A 4 -22.74 -18.63 33.15
CA LEU A 4 -22.88 -17.50 34.07
C LEU A 4 -23.34 -16.25 33.30
N PRO A 5 -24.44 -15.58 33.70
CA PRO A 5 -24.98 -14.44 32.96
C PRO A 5 -23.90 -13.36 32.77
N GLY A 6 -22.95 -13.27 33.72
CA GLY A 6 -21.60 -12.68 33.63
C GLY A 6 -20.97 -12.57 32.23
N LEU A 7 -20.91 -13.70 31.54
CA LEU A 7 -20.11 -13.86 30.33
C LEU A 7 -20.81 -13.33 29.08
N THR A 8 -22.14 -13.31 29.06
CA THR A 8 -22.93 -12.92 27.89
C THR A 8 -22.95 -11.40 27.68
N TRP A 9 -23.09 -10.60 28.74
CA TRP A 9 -22.99 -9.13 28.62
C TRP A 9 -21.57 -8.70 28.29
N ALA A 10 -20.54 -9.32 28.88
CA ALA A 10 -19.15 -9.05 28.53
C ALA A 10 -18.85 -9.34 27.04
N SER A 11 -19.44 -10.41 26.49
CA SER A 11 -19.31 -10.74 25.06
C SER A 11 -20.05 -9.71 24.18
N CYS A 12 -21.26 -9.32 24.56
CA CYS A 12 -22.05 -8.32 23.82
C CYS A 12 -21.40 -6.92 23.84
N THR A 13 -20.81 -6.49 24.97
CA THR A 13 -20.11 -5.21 25.05
C THR A 13 -18.82 -5.24 24.22
N ALA A 14 -18.06 -6.33 24.26
CA ALA A 14 -16.88 -6.50 23.41
C ALA A 14 -17.24 -6.44 21.91
N ILE A 15 -18.29 -7.14 21.48
CA ILE A 15 -18.78 -7.11 20.09
C ILE A 15 -19.21 -5.68 19.71
N SER A 16 -19.93 -4.98 20.60
CA SER A 16 -20.38 -3.61 20.35
C SER A 16 -19.21 -2.63 20.18
N ILE A 17 -18.16 -2.75 21.00
CA ILE A 17 -16.95 -1.93 20.88
C ILE A 17 -16.24 -2.19 19.54
N VAL A 18 -16.11 -3.45 19.13
CA VAL A 18 -15.49 -3.81 17.85
C VAL A 18 -16.29 -3.23 16.68
N ILE A 19 -17.61 -3.31 16.71
CA ILE A 19 -18.48 -2.74 15.67
C ILE A 19 -18.33 -1.22 15.62
N LEU A 20 -18.35 -0.54 16.77
CA LEU A 20 -18.19 0.91 16.84
C LEU A 20 -16.82 1.35 16.34
N TYR A 21 -15.75 0.66 16.75
CA TYR A 21 -14.39 0.96 16.32
C TYR A 21 -14.22 0.76 14.81
N THR A 22 -14.73 -0.35 14.26
CA THR A 22 -14.65 -0.61 12.81
C THR A 22 -15.46 0.39 12.01
N ALA A 23 -16.68 0.74 12.45
CA ALA A 23 -17.48 1.78 11.82
C ALA A 23 -16.77 3.15 11.84
N TRP A 24 -16.20 3.52 12.99
CA TRP A 24 -15.41 4.75 13.13
C TRP A 24 -14.20 4.77 12.17
N ALA A 25 -13.44 3.66 12.11
CA ALA A 25 -12.31 3.54 11.20
C ALA A 25 -12.72 3.65 9.72
N CYS A 26 -13.86 3.06 9.34
CA CYS A 26 -14.40 3.18 7.98
C CYS A 26 -14.73 4.64 7.64
N ILE A 27 -15.42 5.35 8.54
CA ILE A 27 -15.79 6.76 8.36
C ILE A 27 -14.53 7.62 8.26
N TYR A 28 -13.56 7.42 9.16
CA TYR A 28 -12.30 8.14 9.15
C TYR A 28 -11.53 7.95 7.83
N ASN A 29 -11.40 6.71 7.36
CA ASN A 29 -10.67 6.37 6.14
C ASN A 29 -11.32 6.93 4.87
N VAL A 30 -12.65 7.09 4.87
CA VAL A 30 -13.41 7.60 3.71
C VAL A 30 -13.47 9.13 3.67
N PHE A 31 -13.66 9.79 4.82
CA PHE A 31 -13.93 11.23 4.86
C PHE A 31 -12.77 12.08 5.37
N ILE A 32 -12.08 11.64 6.43
CA ILE A 32 -11.11 12.47 7.16
C ILE A 32 -9.67 12.23 6.68
N HIS A 33 -9.41 11.03 6.15
CA HIS A 33 -8.07 10.63 5.75
C HIS A 33 -7.50 11.57 4.66
N PRO A 34 -6.22 11.99 4.74
CA PRO A 34 -5.62 12.93 3.77
C PRO A 34 -5.60 12.41 2.32
N LEU A 35 -5.74 11.09 2.13
CA LEU A 35 -5.86 10.45 0.82
C LEU A 35 -7.32 10.30 0.34
N ALA A 36 -8.31 10.76 1.11
CA ALA A 36 -9.74 10.71 0.75
C ALA A 36 -10.09 11.55 -0.49
N ARG A 37 -9.29 12.60 -0.76
CA ARG A 37 -9.41 13.44 -1.96
C ARG A 37 -9.23 12.68 -3.28
N TYR A 38 -8.58 11.52 -3.25
CA TYR A 38 -8.28 10.75 -4.46
C TYR A 38 -9.43 9.79 -4.81
N PRO A 39 -9.79 9.68 -6.10
CA PRO A 39 -10.85 8.80 -6.55
C PRO A 39 -10.42 7.32 -6.40
N GLY A 40 -11.40 6.43 -6.21
CA GLY A 40 -11.17 5.00 -6.08
C GLY A 40 -12.41 4.23 -5.61
N PRO A 41 -12.43 2.89 -5.75
CA PRO A 41 -13.56 2.08 -5.34
C PRO A 41 -13.73 2.13 -3.82
N LEU A 42 -14.99 2.16 -3.34
CA LEU A 42 -15.30 2.29 -1.91
C LEU A 42 -14.63 1.19 -1.06
N LEU A 43 -14.60 -0.04 -1.58
CA LEU A 43 -13.94 -1.17 -0.89
C LEU A 43 -12.45 -0.89 -0.66
N ALA A 44 -11.74 -0.33 -1.64
CA ALA A 44 -10.33 0.03 -1.51
C ALA A 44 -10.09 1.21 -0.55
N ARG A 45 -11.07 2.09 -0.36
CA ARG A 45 -10.99 3.18 0.62
C ARG A 45 -11.13 2.67 2.05
N ILE A 46 -11.98 1.67 2.25
CA ILE A 46 -12.33 1.14 3.57
C ILE A 46 -11.30 0.11 4.03
N SER A 47 -10.90 -0.82 3.17
CA SER A 47 -10.01 -1.92 3.55
C SER A 47 -9.13 -2.41 2.38
N PRO A 48 -8.00 -3.08 2.66
CA PRO A 48 -7.15 -3.67 1.63
C PRO A 48 -7.76 -4.95 1.00
N VAL A 49 -8.93 -5.38 1.47
CA VAL A 49 -9.58 -6.62 1.04
C VAL A 49 -9.82 -6.65 -0.47
N TYR A 50 -10.16 -5.50 -1.07
CA TYR A 50 -10.35 -5.38 -2.51
C TYR A 50 -9.12 -5.84 -3.31
N SER A 51 -7.94 -5.36 -2.93
CA SER A 51 -6.68 -5.66 -3.62
C SER A 51 -6.19 -7.06 -3.34
N ILE A 52 -6.35 -7.51 -2.10
CA ILE A 52 -6.05 -8.89 -1.69
C ILE A 52 -6.89 -9.86 -2.52
N TRP A 53 -8.17 -9.56 -2.71
CA TRP A 53 -9.06 -10.37 -3.52
C TRP A 53 -8.62 -10.41 -5.00
N GLY A 54 -8.26 -9.27 -5.58
CA GLY A 54 -7.72 -9.20 -6.96
C GLY A 54 -6.41 -9.98 -7.11
N LEU A 55 -5.57 -9.96 -6.07
CA LEU A 55 -4.31 -10.69 -6.01
C LEU A 55 -4.55 -12.21 -5.94
N PHE A 56 -5.49 -12.67 -5.11
CA PHE A 56 -5.88 -14.07 -5.04
C PHE A 56 -6.45 -14.60 -6.37
N ARG A 57 -7.11 -13.75 -7.15
CA ARG A 57 -7.58 -14.09 -8.51
C ARG A 57 -6.47 -14.08 -9.57
N GLY A 58 -5.28 -13.56 -9.24
CA GLY A 58 -4.19 -13.35 -10.20
C GLY A 58 -4.49 -12.29 -11.25
N ARG A 59 -5.53 -11.45 -11.05
CA ARG A 59 -5.95 -10.42 -12.03
C ARG A 59 -5.68 -8.99 -11.58
N TRP A 60 -5.00 -8.83 -10.45
CA TRP A 60 -4.70 -7.52 -9.85
C TRP A 60 -4.14 -6.47 -10.84
N PRO A 61 -3.15 -6.77 -11.70
CA PRO A 61 -2.63 -5.78 -12.64
C PRO A 61 -3.69 -5.28 -13.63
N PHE A 62 -4.58 -6.17 -14.09
CA PHE A 62 -5.67 -5.82 -15.01
C PHE A 62 -6.74 -5.00 -14.29
N ASP A 63 -7.08 -5.36 -13.05
CA ASP A 63 -8.05 -4.61 -12.25
C ASP A 63 -7.55 -3.18 -11.98
N VAL A 64 -6.28 -3.02 -11.61
CA VAL A 64 -5.65 -1.70 -11.44
C VAL A 64 -5.64 -0.90 -12.74
N HIS A 65 -5.34 -1.53 -13.88
CA HIS A 65 -5.41 -0.87 -15.17
C HIS A 65 -6.84 -0.38 -15.49
N GLN A 66 -7.86 -1.21 -15.26
CA GLN A 66 -9.27 -0.81 -15.43
C GLN A 66 -9.67 0.34 -14.50
N LEU A 67 -9.15 0.36 -13.27
CA LEU A 67 -9.36 1.46 -12.34
C LEU A 67 -8.76 2.76 -12.86
N HIS A 68 -7.56 2.73 -13.43
CA HIS A 68 -6.93 3.89 -14.04
C HIS A 68 -7.69 4.40 -15.27
N LEU A 69 -8.25 3.49 -16.09
CA LEU A 69 -9.12 3.87 -17.20
C LEU A 69 -10.40 4.57 -16.72
N LYS A 70 -10.95 4.18 -15.57
CA LYS A 70 -12.21 4.73 -15.04
C LYS A 70 -12.04 6.03 -14.25
N TYR A 71 -11.05 6.10 -13.38
CA TYR A 71 -10.88 7.20 -12.42
C TYR A 71 -9.75 8.16 -12.80
N GLY A 72 -8.89 7.78 -13.75
CA GLY A 72 -7.81 8.62 -14.26
C GLY A 72 -6.41 8.21 -13.76
N PRO A 73 -5.42 9.12 -13.88
CA PRO A 73 -4.01 8.78 -13.70
C PRO A 73 -3.61 8.45 -12.25
N ILE A 74 -4.40 8.86 -11.26
CA ILE A 74 -4.15 8.65 -9.84
C ILE A 74 -5.36 7.99 -9.22
N VAL A 75 -5.18 6.78 -8.68
CA VAL A 75 -6.29 6.01 -8.10
C VAL A 75 -5.90 5.41 -6.77
N ARG A 76 -6.83 5.47 -5.82
CA ARG A 76 -6.68 4.81 -4.52
C ARG A 76 -6.98 3.32 -4.63
N ILE A 77 -5.96 2.51 -4.42
CA ILE A 77 -6.02 1.04 -4.49
C ILE A 77 -6.08 0.38 -3.12
N MET A 78 -5.60 1.03 -2.05
CA MET A 78 -5.77 0.59 -0.66
C MET A 78 -5.99 1.80 0.24
N PRO A 79 -6.36 1.62 1.53
CA PRO A 79 -6.59 2.75 2.44
C PRO A 79 -5.39 3.68 2.54
N ASN A 80 -4.18 3.11 2.52
CA ASN A 80 -2.92 3.85 2.67
C ASN A 80 -2.05 3.84 1.40
N GLU A 81 -2.62 3.47 0.24
CA GLU A 81 -1.85 3.29 -0.99
C GLU A 81 -2.55 3.89 -2.20
N LEU A 82 -1.77 4.58 -3.03
CA LEU A 82 -2.19 5.17 -4.30
C LEU A 82 -1.36 4.56 -5.42
N SER A 83 -2.04 4.27 -6.53
CA SER A 83 -1.39 3.90 -7.78
C SER A 83 -1.34 5.12 -8.70
N PHE A 84 -0.23 5.25 -9.42
CA PHE A 84 0.07 6.37 -10.32
C PHE A 84 0.45 5.82 -11.69
N THR A 85 -0.09 6.44 -12.75
CA THR A 85 0.28 6.15 -14.15
C THR A 85 1.07 7.29 -14.80
N GLU A 86 1.21 8.44 -14.12
CA GLU A 86 1.86 9.62 -14.69
C GLU A 86 3.39 9.49 -14.73
N PRO A 87 4.05 9.87 -15.85
CA PRO A 87 5.51 9.80 -15.98
C PRO A 87 6.28 10.65 -14.94
N GLN A 88 5.69 11.76 -14.49
CA GLN A 88 6.30 12.63 -13.49
C GLN A 88 6.39 11.93 -12.13
N ALA A 89 5.35 11.16 -11.75
CA ALA A 89 5.33 10.41 -10.50
C ALA A 89 6.47 9.40 -10.41
N TRP A 90 6.90 8.82 -11.54
CA TRP A 90 8.08 7.94 -11.56
C TRP A 90 9.34 8.66 -11.07
N LYS A 91 9.59 9.89 -11.56
CA LYS A 91 10.73 10.71 -11.15
C LYS A 91 10.60 11.17 -9.70
N ASP A 92 9.39 11.51 -9.25
CA ASP A 92 9.18 11.99 -7.90
C ASP A 92 9.33 10.86 -6.85
N ILE A 93 8.91 9.64 -7.20
CA ILE A 93 8.97 8.47 -6.30
C ILE A 93 10.36 7.81 -6.34
N TYR A 94 10.90 7.55 -7.53
CA TYR A 94 12.12 6.77 -7.74
C TYR A 94 13.34 7.60 -8.15
N GLY A 95 13.16 8.89 -8.44
CA GLY A 95 14.27 9.77 -8.79
C GLY A 95 15.18 10.10 -7.62
N HIS A 96 16.27 10.78 -7.92
CA HIS A 96 17.21 11.23 -6.90
C HIS A 96 16.58 12.30 -5.99
N ARG A 97 16.57 12.01 -4.69
CA ARG A 97 16.15 12.98 -3.68
C ARG A 97 17.22 14.06 -3.56
N GLN A 98 16.89 15.28 -3.99
CA GLN A 98 17.75 16.44 -3.81
C GLN A 98 17.88 16.73 -2.31
N GLY A 99 19.10 16.88 -1.80
CA GLY A 99 19.35 17.23 -0.39
C GLY A 99 19.31 16.09 0.63
N HIS A 100 19.11 14.83 0.22
CA HIS A 100 19.25 13.68 1.10
C HIS A 100 20.44 12.80 0.67
N PRO A 101 21.22 12.25 1.62
CA PRO A 101 22.25 11.29 1.28
C PRO A 101 21.62 10.07 0.61
N GLN A 102 22.29 9.56 -0.42
CA GLN A 102 21.89 8.30 -1.05
C GLN A 102 21.81 7.20 0.01
N PHE A 103 20.86 6.28 -0.17
CA PHE A 103 20.87 5.03 0.59
C PHE A 103 22.22 4.35 0.39
N HIS A 104 22.87 3.98 1.50
CA HIS A 104 24.16 3.31 1.46
C HIS A 104 24.03 2.03 0.66
N LYS A 105 24.79 1.93 -0.44
CA LYS A 105 24.88 0.70 -1.21
C LYS A 105 25.66 -0.31 -0.38
N ASP A 106 25.20 -1.56 -0.35
CA ASP A 106 25.95 -2.63 0.29
C ASP A 106 27.34 -2.72 -0.36
N LEU A 107 28.37 -2.58 0.48
CA LEU A 107 29.76 -2.61 0.08
C LEU A 107 30.13 -3.95 -0.59
N ARG A 108 29.46 -5.06 -0.26
CA ARG A 108 29.73 -6.36 -0.89
C ARG A 108 29.46 -6.33 -2.39
N TYR A 109 28.35 -5.72 -2.81
CA TYR A 109 28.02 -5.58 -4.24
C TYR A 109 28.94 -4.58 -4.94
N LEU A 110 29.34 -3.52 -4.24
CA LEU A 110 30.29 -2.55 -4.76
C LEU A 110 31.64 -3.24 -5.02
N THR A 111 32.21 -3.92 -4.02
CA THR A 111 33.51 -4.59 -4.14
C THR A 111 33.52 -5.61 -5.27
N LEU A 112 32.47 -6.44 -5.46
CA LEU A 112 32.40 -7.39 -6.57
C LEU A 112 32.39 -6.69 -7.94
N THR A 113 31.60 -5.63 -8.08
CA THR A 113 31.46 -4.89 -9.34
C THR A 113 32.73 -4.11 -9.71
N TYR A 114 33.45 -3.57 -8.71
CA TYR A 114 34.69 -2.82 -8.94
C TYR A 114 35.92 -3.75 -9.03
N ALA A 115 35.95 -4.87 -8.31
CA ALA A 115 36.99 -5.89 -8.43
C ALA A 115 36.98 -6.54 -9.82
N GLY A 116 35.79 -6.89 -10.33
CA GLY A 116 35.61 -7.44 -11.69
C GLY A 116 35.69 -6.40 -12.83
N LYS A 117 35.97 -5.12 -12.51
CA LYS A 117 36.29 -4.10 -13.51
C LYS A 117 37.79 -3.79 -13.55
N ALA A 118 38.48 -4.02 -12.43
CA ALA A 118 39.93 -3.84 -12.31
C ALA A 118 40.72 -4.96 -13.02
N ASP A 119 40.14 -6.15 -13.17
CA ASP A 119 40.74 -7.28 -13.90
C ASP A 119 40.55 -7.18 -15.43
N THR A 120 39.41 -6.65 -15.88
CA THR A 120 39.06 -6.53 -17.31
C THR A 120 39.88 -5.45 -18.03
N GLY A 121 40.48 -4.50 -17.30
CA GLY A 121 41.41 -3.50 -17.83
C GLY A 121 42.87 -3.99 -17.97
N ARG A 122 43.19 -5.21 -17.56
CA ARG A 122 44.57 -5.76 -17.54
C ARG A 122 44.87 -6.71 -18.70
N VAL A 123 43.90 -6.95 -19.58
CA VAL A 123 44.04 -7.72 -20.83
C VAL A 123 44.06 -6.80 -22.05
N ARG A 124 45.10 -5.97 -22.17
CA ARG A 124 45.57 -5.37 -23.42
C ARG A 124 47.06 -5.14 -23.36
#